data_AF-A0A072PD46-F1
#
_entry.id   AF-A0A072PD46-F1
#
_cell.length_a   1.000
_cell.length_b   1.000
_cell.length_c   1.000
_cell.angle_alpha   90.00
_cell.angle_beta   90.00
_cell.angle_gamma   90.00
#
_symmetry.space_group_name_H-M   'P 1'
#
loop_
_entity.id
_entity.type
_entity.pdbx_description
1 polymer ?
#
loop_
_entity_poly.entity_id
_entity_poly.type
_entity_poly.pdbx_seq_one_letter_code
_entity_poly.pdbx_strand_id
1 'polypeptide(L)'
;MPYPTTIGQSVVRRPIFAKSNVELINSLRANFSSSSQEHVAAAHHHHSATGSSSTTATPTTNSETSSLPSSTSFSDADYTRWTTKDGDTLYVPSWQPTPLTEPRDSYDVTVKLFYLPGIPSSRRCKHTREAIDLVLKELGVDSIDLLIVSYPGVSFDADDYDGDEEGEEGDDGQDQEVASMPDEDASAHSHESEGFDAQIKAWRVLESLHSQGVISQLGVSEFSSERLDKFLPEVTVRPTVDQINVKDCCVVPKPLIVYAQENKIELLTHADCTDILPPGTTRELLGTGKDGAGIIAARPDAGPDEPGLKGDIEPQWVIKYTAVVKNRGVIENKGYFAVAQLGTCIEDSTADGEAAGATPSS
;
A
#
# COMPACT_ATOMS: atom_id res chain seq x y z
N MET A 1 17.46 -53.68 -26.35
CA MET A 1 16.51 -53.07 -25.39
C MET A 1 17.29 -52.14 -24.46
N PRO A 2 17.41 -50.85 -24.76
CA PRO A 2 18.01 -49.88 -23.84
C PRO A 2 16.92 -49.23 -22.97
N TYR A 3 17.23 -49.05 -21.68
CA TYR A 3 16.37 -48.40 -20.68
C TYR A 3 16.16 -46.91 -21.00
N PRO A 4 14.96 -46.34 -20.77
CA PRO A 4 14.76 -44.91 -20.88
C PRO A 4 15.28 -44.18 -19.63
N THR A 5 16.18 -43.23 -19.84
CA THR A 5 16.66 -42.27 -18.83
C THR A 5 15.55 -41.25 -18.57
N THR A 6 14.89 -41.33 -17.42
CA THR A 6 13.95 -40.32 -16.95
C THR A 6 14.71 -39.05 -16.56
N ILE A 7 14.57 -37.99 -17.37
CA ILE A 7 15.06 -36.65 -17.04
C ILE A 7 14.15 -36.11 -15.93
N GLY A 8 14.64 -36.11 -14.70
CA GLY A 8 13.96 -35.46 -13.58
C GLY A 8 13.87 -33.96 -13.84
N GLN A 9 12.65 -33.44 -13.92
CA GLN A 9 12.42 -32.00 -13.95
C GLN A 9 13.00 -31.39 -12.67
N SER A 10 13.95 -30.47 -12.84
CA SER A 10 14.47 -29.64 -11.74
C SER A 10 13.32 -28.78 -11.22
N VAL A 11 12.75 -29.19 -10.08
CA VAL A 11 11.85 -28.33 -9.31
C VAL A 11 12.72 -27.27 -8.64
N VAL A 12 12.92 -26.15 -9.34
CA VAL A 12 13.47 -24.94 -8.73
C VAL A 12 12.43 -24.43 -7.75
N ARG A 13 12.52 -24.85 -6.49
CA ARG A 13 11.83 -24.18 -5.39
C ARG A 13 12.49 -22.81 -5.24
N ARG A 14 11.87 -21.79 -5.82
CA ARG A 14 12.21 -20.39 -5.53
C ARG A 14 11.90 -20.15 -4.05
N PRO A 15 12.84 -19.63 -3.24
CA PRO A 15 12.57 -19.33 -1.85
C PRO A 15 11.45 -18.29 -1.74
N ILE A 16 10.36 -18.65 -1.08
CA ILE A 16 9.17 -17.81 -0.86
C ILE A 16 9.44 -16.94 0.36
N PHE A 17 10.35 -15.98 0.23
CA PHE A 17 10.48 -14.89 1.20
C PHE A 17 10.76 -13.61 0.43
N ALA A 18 9.72 -13.08 -0.21
CA ALA A 18 9.75 -11.73 -0.75
C ALA A 18 9.60 -10.74 0.41
N LYS A 19 10.55 -9.80 0.55
CA LYS A 19 10.41 -8.63 1.43
C LYS A 19 9.18 -7.85 0.96
N SER A 20 8.16 -7.57 1.78
CA SER A 20 6.82 -7.12 1.28
C SER A 20 6.80 -5.86 0.41
N ASN A 21 7.77 -4.93 0.56
CA ASN A 21 7.93 -3.83 -0.42
C ASN A 21 8.11 -4.40 -1.84
N VAL A 22 8.98 -5.40 -1.98
CA VAL A 22 9.27 -6.07 -3.26
C VAL A 22 8.04 -6.75 -3.83
N GLU A 23 7.15 -7.32 -2.99
CA GLU A 23 5.90 -7.90 -3.48
C GLU A 23 4.99 -6.82 -4.08
N LEU A 24 4.74 -5.73 -3.35
CA LEU A 24 3.92 -4.62 -3.83
C LEU A 24 4.51 -4.01 -5.12
N ILE A 25 5.79 -3.63 -5.09
CA ILE A 25 6.47 -2.96 -6.21
C ILE A 25 6.53 -3.86 -7.44
N ASN A 26 6.84 -5.15 -7.28
CA ASN A 26 6.84 -6.08 -8.42
C ASN A 26 5.44 -6.29 -8.97
N SER A 27 4.42 -6.36 -8.11
CA SER A 27 3.02 -6.50 -8.53
C SER A 27 2.56 -5.27 -9.33
N LEU A 28 2.89 -4.06 -8.87
CA LEU A 28 2.62 -2.82 -9.59
C LEU A 28 3.33 -2.79 -10.95
N ARG A 29 4.63 -3.12 -11.01
CA ARG A 29 5.38 -3.19 -12.28
C ARG A 29 4.80 -4.21 -13.25
N ALA A 30 4.42 -5.38 -12.76
CA ALA A 30 3.80 -6.42 -13.56
C ALA A 30 2.42 -5.98 -14.08
N ASN A 31 1.60 -5.33 -13.26
CA ASN A 31 0.29 -4.82 -13.65
C ASN A 31 0.40 -3.74 -14.72
N PHE A 32 1.33 -2.78 -14.58
CA PHE A 32 1.56 -1.72 -15.57
C PHE A 32 2.05 -2.31 -16.90
N SER A 33 2.98 -3.26 -16.84
CA SER A 33 3.54 -3.92 -18.03
C SER A 33 2.49 -4.75 -18.76
N SER A 34 1.65 -5.50 -18.04
CA SER A 34 0.62 -6.35 -18.65
C SER A 34 -0.47 -5.49 -19.29
N SER A 35 -0.96 -4.47 -18.58
CA SER A 35 -2.03 -3.58 -19.08
C SER A 35 -1.57 -2.79 -20.31
N SER A 36 -0.34 -2.27 -20.30
CA SER A 36 0.20 -1.56 -21.47
C SER A 36 0.35 -2.47 -22.70
N GLN A 37 0.78 -3.73 -22.53
CA GLN A 37 0.93 -4.68 -23.63
C GLN A 37 -0.40 -5.17 -24.21
N GLU A 38 -1.39 -5.47 -23.36
CA GLU A 38 -2.74 -5.89 -23.81
C GLU A 38 -3.39 -4.84 -24.71
N HIS A 39 -3.27 -3.56 -24.33
CA HIS A 39 -3.81 -2.46 -25.14
C HIS A 39 -3.06 -2.27 -26.46
N VAL A 40 -1.72 -2.46 -26.48
CA VAL A 40 -0.95 -2.44 -27.73
C VAL A 40 -1.39 -3.58 -28.66
N ALA A 41 -1.60 -4.79 -28.14
CA ALA A 41 -2.08 -5.92 -28.92
C ALA A 41 -3.50 -5.69 -29.48
N ALA A 42 -4.41 -5.14 -28.66
CA ALA A 42 -5.77 -4.79 -29.09
C ALA A 42 -5.79 -3.72 -30.21
N ALA A 43 -4.90 -2.73 -30.14
CA ALA A 43 -4.78 -1.69 -31.17
C ALA A 43 -4.32 -2.24 -32.52
N HIS A 44 -3.38 -3.21 -32.52
CA HIS A 44 -2.90 -3.87 -33.74
C HIS A 44 -3.97 -4.77 -34.40
N HIS A 45 -4.85 -5.40 -33.62
CA HIS A 45 -5.96 -6.20 -34.16
C HIS A 45 -7.02 -5.32 -34.85
N HIS A 46 -7.30 -4.13 -34.35
CA HIS A 46 -8.30 -3.23 -34.93
C HIS A 46 -7.86 -2.62 -36.28
N HIS A 47 -6.55 -2.43 -36.51
CA HIS A 47 -6.03 -1.91 -37.79
C HIS A 47 -5.99 -2.96 -38.92
N SER A 48 -6.02 -4.26 -38.60
CA SER A 48 -6.03 -5.33 -39.62
C SER A 48 -7.43 -5.67 -40.16
N ALA A 49 -8.51 -5.11 -39.60
CA ALA A 49 -9.89 -5.50 -39.94
C ALA A 49 -10.57 -4.61 -41.02
N THR A 50 -9.93 -3.55 -41.50
CA THR A 50 -10.47 -2.68 -42.57
C THR A 50 -9.58 -2.72 -43.80
N GLY A 51 -9.80 -3.71 -44.67
CA GLY A 51 -9.06 -3.83 -45.93
C GLY A 51 -9.45 -5.04 -46.76
N SER A 52 -10.71 -5.16 -47.18
CA SER A 52 -11.11 -6.09 -48.25
C SER A 52 -11.86 -5.35 -49.35
N SER A 53 -11.16 -5.12 -50.46
CA SER A 53 -11.76 -5.03 -51.80
C SER A 53 -10.68 -5.35 -52.83
N SER A 54 -10.95 -6.43 -53.56
CA SER A 54 -10.17 -7.07 -54.61
C SER A 54 -9.92 -6.22 -55.85
N THR A 55 -8.70 -6.27 -56.41
CA THR A 55 -8.51 -6.33 -57.88
C THR A 55 -7.17 -6.98 -58.23
N THR A 56 -7.25 -7.90 -59.19
CA THR A 56 -6.20 -8.74 -59.77
C THR A 56 -5.42 -7.99 -60.85
N ALA A 57 -4.08 -7.97 -60.81
CA ALA A 57 -3.21 -7.87 -62.00
C ALA A 57 -1.74 -8.21 -61.68
N THR A 58 -1.14 -9.01 -62.55
CA THR A 58 0.23 -9.59 -62.57
C THR A 58 1.34 -8.63 -63.04
N PRO A 59 2.64 -8.98 -62.93
CA PRO A 59 3.71 -8.05 -62.57
C PRO A 59 4.52 -7.52 -63.75
N THR A 60 5.06 -6.30 -63.60
CA THR A 60 6.17 -5.79 -64.40
C THR A 60 7.22 -5.15 -63.50
N THR A 61 8.43 -5.68 -63.64
CA THR A 61 9.71 -5.28 -63.08
C THR A 61 9.99 -3.80 -63.34
N ASN A 62 10.42 -3.06 -62.32
CA ASN A 62 11.59 -2.18 -62.41
C ASN A 62 12.04 -1.73 -61.01
N SER A 63 13.36 -1.80 -60.84
CA SER A 63 14.14 -1.38 -59.68
C SER A 63 14.25 0.15 -59.67
N GLU A 64 14.02 0.79 -58.52
CA GLU A 64 14.92 1.79 -57.91
C GLU A 64 14.32 2.50 -56.69
N THR A 65 15.15 2.59 -55.65
CA THR A 65 15.24 3.64 -54.61
C THR A 65 14.28 3.69 -53.41
N SER A 66 14.95 3.70 -52.24
CA SER A 66 14.54 4.27 -50.95
C SER A 66 13.35 3.64 -50.20
N SER A 67 13.77 2.66 -49.40
CA SER A 67 13.16 2.08 -48.22
C SER A 67 12.56 3.06 -47.19
N LEU A 68 11.48 2.56 -46.59
CA LEU A 68 10.83 2.88 -45.30
C LEU A 68 9.69 3.90 -45.36
N PRO A 69 8.43 3.47 -45.11
CA PRO A 69 7.38 4.40 -44.73
C PRO A 69 7.81 5.08 -43.44
N SER A 70 7.76 6.40 -43.49
CA SER A 70 8.01 7.34 -42.41
C SER A 70 7.43 6.82 -41.11
N SER A 71 8.30 6.66 -40.12
CA SER A 71 7.93 6.48 -38.73
C SER A 71 6.86 7.50 -38.37
N THR A 72 5.61 7.05 -38.25
CA THR A 72 4.64 7.76 -37.41
C THR A 72 5.31 7.94 -36.06
N SER A 73 5.52 9.20 -35.71
CA SER A 73 6.05 9.65 -34.43
C SER A 73 5.32 8.93 -33.30
N PHE A 74 5.99 7.97 -32.66
CA PHE A 74 5.60 7.42 -31.36
C PHE A 74 5.85 8.47 -30.26
N SER A 75 5.26 9.65 -30.41
CA SER A 75 5.45 10.81 -29.54
C SER A 75 4.30 10.99 -28.55
N ASP A 76 3.73 9.89 -28.07
CA ASP A 76 2.95 9.92 -26.85
C ASP A 76 3.14 8.58 -26.16
N ALA A 77 3.77 8.59 -24.99
CA ALA A 77 3.69 7.48 -24.06
C ALA A 77 2.23 7.40 -23.62
N ASP A 78 1.38 6.80 -24.44
CA ASP A 78 -0.07 6.96 -24.33
C ASP A 78 -0.62 6.06 -23.23
N TYR A 79 -0.23 6.35 -21.99
CA TYR A 79 -0.72 5.68 -20.80
C TYR A 79 -2.24 5.83 -20.67
N THR A 80 -2.83 6.83 -21.34
CA THR A 80 -4.27 7.06 -21.36
C THR A 80 -5.05 5.89 -21.99
N ARG A 81 -4.39 5.02 -22.76
CA ARG A 81 -5.03 3.84 -23.35
C ARG A 81 -5.40 2.77 -22.34
N TRP A 82 -4.61 2.61 -21.27
CA TRP A 82 -4.74 1.54 -20.28
C TRP A 82 -5.02 2.07 -18.86
N THR A 83 -5.27 3.38 -18.75
CA THR A 83 -5.67 4.06 -17.51
C THR A 83 -7.04 4.69 -17.69
N THR A 84 -7.75 4.94 -16.58
CA THR A 84 -9.08 5.57 -16.60
C THR A 84 -9.05 6.83 -15.76
N LYS A 85 -9.52 7.95 -16.32
CA LYS A 85 -9.67 9.21 -15.58
C LYS A 85 -11.13 9.41 -15.18
N ASP A 86 -11.37 9.63 -13.89
CA ASP A 86 -12.66 10.01 -13.33
C ASP A 86 -12.50 11.28 -12.46
N GLY A 87 -13.03 12.40 -12.94
CA GLY A 87 -12.76 13.71 -12.35
C GLY A 87 -11.26 14.01 -12.25
N ASP A 88 -10.79 14.23 -11.04
CA ASP A 88 -9.38 14.49 -10.71
C ASP A 88 -8.58 13.22 -10.37
N THR A 89 -9.22 12.04 -10.40
CA THR A 89 -8.59 10.76 -10.09
C THR A 89 -8.17 10.03 -11.37
N LEU A 90 -6.93 9.54 -11.40
CA LEU A 90 -6.42 8.66 -12.45
C LEU A 90 -6.21 7.26 -11.90
N TYR A 91 -6.97 6.28 -12.38
CA TYR A 91 -6.83 4.88 -12.05
C TYR A 91 -5.73 4.24 -12.92
N VAL A 92 -4.72 3.66 -12.25
CA VAL A 92 -3.54 3.08 -12.89
C VAL A 92 -3.28 1.66 -12.37
N PRO A 93 -3.48 0.61 -13.19
CA PRO A 93 -4.20 0.62 -14.47
C PRO A 93 -5.69 0.95 -14.28
N SER A 94 -6.45 1.02 -15.38
CA SER A 94 -7.91 1.05 -15.33
C SER A 94 -8.44 -0.01 -14.38
N TRP A 95 -9.26 0.41 -13.41
CA TRP A 95 -9.74 -0.48 -12.36
C TRP A 95 -11.09 -1.08 -12.75
N GLN A 96 -11.15 -2.42 -12.76
CA GLN A 96 -12.38 -3.19 -12.87
C GLN A 96 -12.42 -4.18 -11.70
N PRO A 97 -13.42 -4.08 -10.80
CA PRO A 97 -13.53 -5.00 -9.68
C PRO A 97 -13.55 -6.48 -10.09
N THR A 98 -12.93 -7.33 -9.28
CA THR A 98 -12.98 -8.79 -9.42
C THR A 98 -13.67 -9.47 -8.21
N PRO A 99 -15.02 -9.44 -8.17
CA PRO A 99 -15.78 -10.00 -7.06
C PRO A 99 -15.47 -11.46 -6.77
N LEU A 100 -15.54 -11.83 -5.49
CA LEU A 100 -15.40 -13.20 -5.04
C LEU A 100 -16.54 -14.08 -5.57
N THR A 101 -16.22 -15.36 -5.81
CA THR A 101 -17.13 -16.27 -6.51
C THR A 101 -18.06 -17.05 -5.58
N GLU A 102 -17.61 -17.38 -4.37
CA GLU A 102 -18.41 -18.06 -3.35
C GLU A 102 -19.24 -17.08 -2.50
N PRO A 103 -20.22 -17.55 -1.70
CA PRO A 103 -20.92 -16.71 -0.74
C PRO A 103 -19.98 -16.06 0.28
N ARG A 104 -20.33 -14.87 0.77
CA ARG A 104 -19.53 -14.09 1.73
C ARG A 104 -19.01 -14.91 2.93
N ASP A 105 -19.86 -15.76 3.49
CA ASP A 105 -19.55 -16.55 4.70
C ASP A 105 -18.46 -17.62 4.46
N SER A 106 -18.20 -17.99 3.20
CA SER A 106 -17.13 -18.92 2.82
C SER A 106 -15.73 -18.30 2.96
N TYR A 107 -15.62 -16.98 3.04
CA TYR A 107 -14.33 -16.29 3.03
C TYR A 107 -13.94 -15.78 4.40
N ASP A 108 -12.64 -15.80 4.63
CA ASP A 108 -11.94 -14.96 5.60
C ASP A 108 -11.22 -13.85 4.83
N VAL A 109 -11.70 -12.62 5.01
CA VAL A 109 -11.16 -11.41 4.38
C VAL A 109 -10.35 -10.66 5.41
N THR A 110 -9.02 -10.68 5.25
CA THR A 110 -8.09 -9.90 6.05
C THR A 110 -7.57 -8.70 5.26
N VAL A 111 -7.55 -7.55 5.91
CA VAL A 111 -7.13 -6.26 5.34
C VAL A 111 -6.07 -5.64 6.24
N LYS A 112 -5.04 -5.04 5.65
CA LYS A 112 -4.03 -4.25 6.36
C LYS A 112 -3.90 -2.87 5.72
N LEU A 113 -4.21 -1.83 6.47
CA LEU A 113 -4.11 -0.44 6.05
C LEU A 113 -2.82 0.18 6.58
N PHE A 114 -2.02 0.73 5.69
CA PHE A 114 -0.77 1.43 5.97
C PHE A 114 -0.99 2.93 5.84
N TYR A 115 -0.92 3.65 6.95
CA TYR A 115 -0.76 5.10 6.93
C TYR A 115 0.70 5.44 6.63
N LEU A 116 0.93 6.35 5.69
CA LEU A 116 2.27 6.69 5.23
C LEU A 116 2.83 7.93 5.97
N PRO A 117 4.17 8.05 6.09
CA PRO A 117 4.80 9.22 6.69
C PRO A 117 4.53 10.49 5.86
N GLY A 118 4.62 11.66 6.50
CA GLY A 118 4.42 12.95 5.84
C GLY A 118 2.95 13.37 5.64
N ILE A 119 2.00 12.46 5.86
CA ILE A 119 0.58 12.74 5.64
C ILE A 119 -0.09 13.30 6.90
N PRO A 120 -0.78 14.46 6.81
CA PRO A 120 -1.51 15.04 7.94
C PRO A 120 -2.53 14.08 8.54
N SER A 121 -2.55 14.00 9.88
CA SER A 121 -3.45 13.11 10.62
C SER A 121 -4.94 13.42 10.37
N SER A 122 -5.26 14.68 10.06
CA SER A 122 -6.61 15.14 9.70
C SER A 122 -7.20 14.40 8.49
N ARG A 123 -6.37 13.94 7.55
CA ARG A 123 -6.81 13.21 6.36
C ARG A 123 -7.06 11.73 6.61
N ARG A 124 -6.49 11.15 7.68
CA ARG A 124 -6.55 9.70 7.95
C ARG A 124 -7.97 9.17 7.95
N CYS A 125 -8.91 9.88 8.60
CA CYS A 125 -10.31 9.50 8.66
C CYS A 125 -10.98 9.33 7.27
N LYS A 126 -10.60 10.18 6.30
CA LYS A 126 -11.08 10.09 4.92
C LYS A 126 -10.40 8.92 4.21
N HIS A 127 -9.08 8.84 4.33
CA HIS A 127 -8.26 7.77 3.75
C HIS A 127 -8.70 6.38 4.19
N THR A 128 -9.03 6.19 5.48
CA THR A 128 -9.54 4.92 6.01
C THR A 128 -10.79 4.46 5.26
N ARG A 129 -11.76 5.37 5.10
CA ARG A 129 -13.03 5.04 4.44
C ARG A 129 -12.81 4.76 2.97
N GLU A 130 -12.09 5.63 2.26
CA GLU A 130 -11.77 5.46 0.84
C GLU A 130 -11.06 4.12 0.57
N ALA A 131 -10.06 3.77 1.39
CA ALA A 131 -9.29 2.55 1.22
C ALA A 131 -10.14 1.30 1.44
N ILE A 132 -10.98 1.28 2.48
CA ILE A 132 -11.90 0.18 2.76
C ILE A 132 -12.94 0.05 1.64
N ASP A 133 -13.49 1.16 1.16
CA ASP A 133 -14.49 1.17 0.10
C ASP A 133 -13.95 0.55 -1.21
N LEU A 134 -12.66 0.79 -1.53
CA LEU A 134 -12.01 0.12 -2.67
C LEU A 134 -11.95 -1.39 -2.49
N VAL A 135 -11.57 -1.87 -1.31
CA VAL A 135 -11.47 -3.31 -1.04
C VAL A 135 -12.85 -3.99 -1.09
N LEU A 136 -13.87 -3.37 -0.48
CA LEU A 136 -15.24 -3.89 -0.51
C LEU A 136 -15.77 -3.99 -1.94
N LYS A 137 -15.55 -2.94 -2.76
CA LYS A 137 -15.93 -2.93 -4.18
C LYS A 137 -15.17 -3.98 -4.98
N GLU A 138 -13.85 -4.07 -4.80
CA GLU A 138 -12.99 -5.02 -5.48
C GLU A 138 -13.45 -6.46 -5.26
N LEU A 139 -13.68 -6.83 -4.00
CA LEU A 139 -14.07 -8.18 -3.62
C LEU A 139 -15.58 -8.44 -3.76
N GLY A 140 -16.39 -7.40 -4.01
CA GLY A 140 -17.85 -7.52 -4.06
C GLY A 140 -18.46 -7.98 -2.74
N VAL A 141 -17.88 -7.55 -1.61
CA VAL A 141 -18.32 -7.91 -0.25
C VAL A 141 -18.80 -6.69 0.51
N ASP A 142 -19.60 -6.91 1.55
CA ASP A 142 -20.14 -5.86 2.43
C ASP A 142 -19.36 -5.71 3.75
N SER A 143 -18.45 -6.64 4.04
CA SER A 143 -17.81 -6.78 5.35
C SER A 143 -16.42 -7.40 5.26
N ILE A 144 -15.55 -7.04 6.21
CA ILE A 144 -14.18 -7.52 6.38
C ILE A 144 -14.08 -8.31 7.70
N ASP A 145 -13.42 -9.47 7.70
CA ASP A 145 -13.28 -10.28 8.91
C ASP A 145 -12.27 -9.67 9.88
N LEU A 146 -11.10 -9.25 9.38
CA LEU A 146 -10.04 -8.63 10.19
C LEU A 146 -9.42 -7.42 9.46
N LEU A 147 -9.42 -6.25 10.11
CA LEU A 147 -8.68 -5.08 9.63
C LEU A 147 -7.57 -4.70 10.61
N ILE A 148 -6.33 -4.74 10.12
CA ILE A 148 -5.12 -4.34 10.85
C ILE A 148 -4.66 -2.96 10.36
N VAL A 149 -4.26 -2.07 11.27
CA VAL A 149 -3.62 -0.80 10.91
C VAL A 149 -2.14 -0.78 11.24
N SER A 150 -1.36 -0.20 10.33
CA SER A 150 0.06 0.11 10.50
C SER A 150 0.23 1.62 10.45
N TYR A 151 0.89 2.18 11.47
CA TYR A 151 1.12 3.61 11.62
C TYR A 151 2.55 3.98 11.25
N PRO A 152 2.78 5.16 10.67
CA PRO A 152 4.12 5.61 10.32
C PRO A 152 4.95 5.83 11.58
N GLY A 153 6.21 5.40 11.55
CA GLY A 153 7.14 5.54 12.67
C GLY A 153 6.86 4.60 13.86
N VAL A 154 5.91 3.68 13.75
CA VAL A 154 5.70 2.62 14.74
C VAL A 154 6.31 1.34 14.20
N SER A 155 7.38 0.88 14.85
CA SER A 155 8.05 -0.39 14.61
C SER A 155 8.33 -1.06 15.94
N PHE A 156 8.31 -2.39 15.94
CA PHE A 156 8.68 -3.19 17.08
C PHE A 156 10.09 -3.73 16.86
N ASP A 157 10.98 -3.51 17.83
CA ASP A 157 12.29 -4.13 17.87
C ASP A 157 12.35 -5.03 19.11
N ALA A 158 12.68 -6.30 18.91
CA ALA A 158 12.79 -7.27 19.99
C ALA A 158 14.04 -7.03 20.85
N ASP A 159 15.11 -6.49 20.26
CA ASP A 159 16.40 -6.31 20.92
C ASP A 159 16.36 -5.14 21.93
N ASP A 160 15.39 -4.23 21.79
CA ASP A 160 15.16 -3.12 22.74
C ASP A 160 14.67 -3.58 24.13
N TYR A 161 14.32 -4.88 24.29
CA TYR A 161 13.85 -5.46 25.56
C TYR A 161 14.98 -6.06 26.42
N ASP A 162 16.23 -6.00 25.98
CA ASP A 162 17.37 -6.55 26.73
C ASP A 162 17.84 -5.60 27.85
N GLY A 163 17.23 -5.73 29.04
CA GLY A 163 17.97 -5.71 30.30
C GLY A 163 17.74 -4.55 31.28
N ASP A 164 16.71 -4.68 32.14
CA ASP A 164 16.67 -4.03 33.46
C ASP A 164 16.11 -4.98 34.57
N GLU A 165 16.17 -6.30 34.37
CA GLU A 165 15.78 -7.27 35.40
C GLU A 165 16.76 -8.46 35.52
N GLU A 166 18.05 -8.17 35.73
CA GLU A 166 18.88 -9.07 36.53
C GLU A 166 19.46 -8.30 37.70
N GLY A 167 18.87 -8.52 38.88
CA GLY A 167 19.36 -7.98 40.13
C GLY A 167 20.72 -8.57 40.47
N GLU A 168 21.76 -7.74 40.41
CA GLU A 168 22.99 -7.97 41.18
C GLU A 168 22.90 -7.18 42.48
N GLU A 169 22.49 -7.86 43.56
CA GLU A 169 22.90 -7.48 44.91
C GLU A 169 24.42 -7.68 45.01
N GLY A 170 25.18 -6.61 44.72
CA GLY A 170 26.63 -6.55 44.81
C GLY A 170 27.09 -5.24 45.43
N ASP A 171 27.30 -5.28 46.74
CA ASP A 171 27.97 -4.30 47.58
C ASP A 171 29.40 -3.98 47.08
N ASP A 172 29.70 -2.71 46.78
CA ASP A 172 30.79 -1.90 47.37
C ASP A 172 31.12 -0.67 46.50
N GLY A 173 31.21 0.49 47.16
CA GLY A 173 31.27 1.79 46.52
C GLY A 173 32.57 2.14 45.77
N GLN A 174 32.42 3.04 44.81
CA GLN A 174 33.32 4.18 44.63
C GLN A 174 32.70 5.24 43.71
N ASP A 175 32.87 6.48 44.16
CA ASP A 175 32.34 7.70 43.58
C ASP A 175 32.82 7.92 42.13
N GLN A 176 31.89 8.17 41.23
CA GLN A 176 32.19 8.91 40.01
C GLN A 176 31.04 9.86 39.68
N GLU A 177 31.19 11.09 40.17
CA GLU A 177 30.43 12.25 39.72
C GLU A 177 30.66 12.42 38.21
N VAL A 178 29.66 12.06 37.40
CA VAL A 178 29.55 12.53 36.02
C VAL A 178 28.31 13.40 35.97
N ALA A 179 28.57 14.70 35.79
CA ALA A 179 27.59 15.76 35.82
C ALA A 179 26.41 15.46 34.88
N SER A 180 25.21 15.40 35.47
CA SER A 180 23.95 15.47 34.75
C SER A 180 23.86 16.84 34.08
N MET A 181 24.06 16.87 32.76
CA MET A 181 23.58 17.98 31.93
C MET A 181 22.11 17.69 31.62
N PRO A 182 21.17 18.55 32.03
CA PRO A 182 19.79 18.49 31.56
C PRO A 182 19.68 19.19 30.19
N ASP A 183 18.64 18.83 29.45
CA ASP A 183 18.06 19.53 28.29
C ASP A 183 18.57 19.17 26.88
N GLU A 184 18.13 18.02 26.36
CA GLU A 184 17.55 17.83 25.01
C GLU A 184 16.52 16.68 25.22
N ASP A 185 15.20 16.76 25.08
CA ASP A 185 14.44 17.35 24.00
C ASP A 185 12.94 17.39 24.40
N ALA A 186 12.42 18.53 24.84
CA ALA A 186 10.99 18.70 25.13
C ALA A 186 10.12 18.66 23.86
N SER A 187 10.73 18.64 22.65
CA SER A 187 10.02 18.59 21.37
C SER A 187 9.71 17.16 20.90
N ALA A 188 10.46 16.16 21.37
CA ALA A 188 10.20 14.75 21.10
C ALA A 188 8.87 14.29 21.73
N HIS A 189 8.60 14.72 22.96
CA HIS A 189 7.34 14.40 23.65
C HIS A 189 6.10 15.03 22.98
N SER A 190 6.21 16.23 22.41
CA SER A 190 5.08 16.84 21.67
C SER A 190 4.78 16.12 20.35
N HIS A 191 5.82 15.68 19.63
CA HIS A 191 5.64 15.01 18.33
C HIS A 191 5.11 13.57 18.48
N GLU A 192 5.53 12.86 19.55
CA GLU A 192 4.97 11.55 19.90
C GLU A 192 3.52 11.64 20.40
N SER A 193 3.19 12.64 21.23
CA SER A 193 1.83 12.86 21.74
C SER A 193 0.86 13.22 20.62
N GLU A 194 1.26 14.12 19.70
CA GLU A 194 0.46 14.43 18.51
C GLU A 194 0.31 13.20 17.60
N GLY A 195 1.36 12.39 17.48
CA GLY A 195 1.34 11.11 16.77
C GLY A 195 0.37 10.11 17.38
N PHE A 196 0.31 10.01 18.71
CA PHE A 196 -0.57 9.10 19.43
C PHE A 196 -2.04 9.56 19.40
N ASP A 197 -2.32 10.83 19.62
CA ASP A 197 -3.68 11.39 19.48
C ASP A 197 -4.24 11.17 18.07
N ALA A 198 -3.38 11.31 17.06
CA ALA A 198 -3.72 11.02 15.68
C ALA A 198 -4.03 9.53 15.44
N GLN A 199 -3.36 8.61 16.14
CA GLN A 199 -3.68 7.17 16.12
C GLN A 199 -5.06 6.92 16.73
N ILE A 200 -5.35 7.50 17.90
CA ILE A 200 -6.66 7.37 18.55
C ILE A 200 -7.78 7.91 17.66
N LYS A 201 -7.61 9.10 17.06
CA LYS A 201 -8.61 9.68 16.13
C LYS A 201 -8.87 8.78 14.93
N ALA A 202 -7.82 8.22 14.32
CA ALA A 202 -7.97 7.27 13.22
C ALA A 202 -8.67 5.98 13.67
N TRP A 203 -8.33 5.49 14.86
CA TRP A 203 -8.95 4.30 15.45
C TRP A 203 -10.45 4.49 15.67
N ARG A 204 -10.91 5.66 16.16
CA ARG A 204 -12.34 5.96 16.33
C ARG A 204 -13.17 5.78 15.06
N VAL A 205 -12.58 5.98 13.88
CA VAL A 205 -13.26 5.70 12.60
C VAL A 205 -13.46 4.20 12.42
N LEU A 206 -12.44 3.40 12.74
CA LEU A 206 -12.51 1.94 12.68
C LEU A 206 -13.52 1.38 13.69
N GLU A 207 -13.59 1.94 14.89
CA GLU A 207 -14.61 1.58 15.89
C GLU A 207 -16.02 1.80 15.34
N SER A 208 -16.24 2.91 14.63
CA SER A 208 -17.51 3.19 13.99
C SER A 208 -17.84 2.17 12.91
N LEU A 209 -16.88 1.81 12.07
CA LEU A 209 -17.06 0.79 11.02
C LEU A 209 -17.31 -0.61 11.62
N HIS A 210 -16.64 -0.94 12.72
CA HIS A 210 -16.90 -2.15 13.48
C HIS A 210 -18.31 -2.16 14.06
N SER A 211 -18.76 -1.06 14.67
CA SER A 211 -20.12 -0.93 15.21
C SER A 211 -21.22 -1.06 14.14
N GLN A 212 -20.90 -0.73 12.89
CA GLN A 212 -21.79 -0.85 11.74
C GLN A 212 -21.78 -2.27 11.12
N GLY A 213 -20.92 -3.18 11.59
CA GLY A 213 -20.76 -4.52 11.04
C GLY A 213 -19.94 -4.59 9.75
N VAL A 214 -19.31 -3.49 9.34
CA VAL A 214 -18.41 -3.47 8.16
C VAL A 214 -17.10 -4.20 8.45
N ILE A 215 -16.66 -4.20 9.71
CA ILE A 215 -15.44 -4.88 10.14
C ILE A 215 -15.75 -5.73 11.37
N SER A 216 -15.42 -7.02 11.35
CA SER A 216 -15.69 -7.93 12.47
C SER A 216 -14.63 -7.88 13.56
N GLN A 217 -13.35 -7.70 13.20
CA GLN A 217 -12.23 -7.64 14.14
C GLN A 217 -11.25 -6.53 13.76
N LEU A 218 -10.70 -5.87 14.77
CA LEU A 218 -9.71 -4.81 14.61
C LEU A 218 -8.36 -5.27 15.13
N GLY A 219 -7.30 -4.88 14.45
CA GLY A 219 -5.93 -5.17 14.83
C GLY A 219 -5.00 -3.97 14.69
N VAL A 220 -3.92 -4.01 15.44
CA VAL A 220 -2.77 -3.09 15.32
C VAL A 220 -1.57 -3.85 14.77
N SER A 221 -0.51 -3.13 14.43
CA SER A 221 0.75 -3.70 13.97
C SER A 221 1.88 -3.00 14.69
N GLU A 222 2.85 -3.78 15.15
CA GLU A 222 4.11 -3.33 15.74
C GLU A 222 3.94 -2.63 17.11
N PHE A 223 2.93 -3.00 17.90
CA PHE A 223 2.74 -2.39 19.21
C PHE A 223 3.52 -3.16 20.28
N SER A 224 4.38 -2.45 21.02
CA SER A 224 5.01 -2.99 22.23
C SER A 224 4.01 -3.11 23.38
N SER A 225 4.37 -3.82 24.45
CA SER A 225 3.53 -3.91 25.65
C SER A 225 3.25 -2.53 26.25
N GLU A 226 4.24 -1.65 26.26
CA GLU A 226 4.11 -0.27 26.75
C GLU A 226 3.17 0.57 25.90
N ARG A 227 3.24 0.41 24.56
CA ARG A 227 2.34 1.12 23.65
C ARG A 227 0.92 0.62 23.78
N LEU A 228 0.71 -0.70 23.91
CA LEU A 228 -0.60 -1.27 24.19
C LEU A 228 -1.16 -0.74 25.52
N ASP A 229 -0.34 -0.65 26.55
CA ASP A 229 -0.76 -0.16 27.87
C ASP A 229 -1.27 1.29 27.84
N LYS A 230 -0.64 2.13 27.03
CA LYS A 230 -1.13 3.50 26.77
C LYS A 230 -2.36 3.52 25.86
N PHE A 231 -2.46 2.62 24.88
CA PHE A 231 -3.49 2.62 23.84
C PHE A 231 -4.84 2.04 24.29
N LEU A 232 -4.84 0.91 24.99
CA LEU A 232 -6.05 0.18 25.37
C LEU A 232 -7.04 0.97 26.26
N PRO A 233 -6.60 1.86 27.18
CA PRO A 233 -7.49 2.70 27.96
C PRO A 233 -8.22 3.77 27.13
N GLU A 234 -7.62 4.22 26.03
CA GLU A 234 -8.10 5.33 25.20
C GLU A 234 -9.11 4.92 24.13
N VAL A 235 -9.30 3.62 23.93
CA VAL A 235 -10.18 3.05 22.89
C VAL A 235 -11.32 2.24 23.49
N THR A 236 -12.47 2.26 22.83
CA THR A 236 -13.69 1.55 23.22
C THR A 236 -13.73 0.14 22.62
N VAL A 237 -13.42 0.01 21.33
CA VAL A 237 -13.24 -1.30 20.67
C VAL A 237 -11.76 -1.62 20.71
N ARG A 238 -11.37 -2.56 21.57
CA ARG A 238 -9.98 -2.98 21.72
C ARG A 238 -9.52 -3.77 20.48
N PRO A 239 -8.25 -3.64 20.06
CA PRO A 239 -7.68 -4.56 19.08
C PRO A 239 -7.72 -5.98 19.63
N THR A 240 -8.08 -6.94 18.78
CA THR A 240 -8.02 -8.37 19.07
C THR A 240 -6.77 -9.04 18.49
N VAL A 241 -6.05 -8.33 17.62
CA VAL A 241 -4.83 -8.78 16.96
C VAL A 241 -3.76 -7.71 17.07
N ASP A 242 -2.52 -8.13 17.30
CA ASP A 242 -1.34 -7.31 17.07
C ASP A 242 -0.36 -8.07 16.16
N GLN A 243 0.05 -7.43 15.07
CA GLN A 243 0.94 -8.01 14.08
C GLN A 243 2.38 -7.55 14.32
N ILE A 244 3.28 -8.51 14.53
CA ILE A 244 4.71 -8.29 14.73
C ILE A 244 5.51 -8.77 13.50
N ASN A 245 6.54 -8.01 13.14
CA ASN A 245 7.38 -8.35 12.01
C ASN A 245 8.06 -9.71 12.20
N VAL A 246 8.17 -10.47 11.11
CA VAL A 246 8.82 -11.79 11.09
C VAL A 246 10.31 -11.71 11.41
N LYS A 247 10.94 -10.54 11.25
CA LYS A 247 12.33 -10.31 11.66
C LYS A 247 12.48 -10.45 13.18
N ASP A 248 11.45 -10.04 13.90
CA ASP A 248 11.41 -9.96 15.36
C ASP A 248 10.58 -11.11 15.96
N CYS A 249 9.92 -11.92 15.13
CA CYS A 249 9.03 -12.99 15.59
C CYS A 249 9.74 -14.18 16.24
N CYS A 250 11.05 -14.34 16.01
CA CYS A 250 11.83 -15.42 16.62
C CYS A 250 12.28 -15.08 18.05
N VAL A 251 12.14 -13.83 18.46
CA VAL A 251 12.54 -13.31 19.78
C VAL A 251 11.42 -12.40 20.32
N VAL A 252 10.15 -12.81 20.20
CA VAL A 252 9.06 -12.01 20.79
C VAL A 252 9.26 -11.99 22.33
N PRO A 253 9.44 -10.81 22.96
CA PRO A 253 9.71 -10.72 24.38
C PRO A 253 8.58 -11.34 25.22
N LYS A 254 8.95 -12.09 26.26
CA LYS A 254 7.99 -12.68 27.20
C LYS A 254 6.99 -11.67 27.77
N PRO A 255 7.39 -10.43 28.14
CA PRO A 255 6.44 -9.42 28.61
C PRO A 255 5.31 -9.15 27.62
N LEU A 256 5.61 -9.03 26.32
CA LEU A 256 4.60 -8.81 25.28
C LEU A 256 3.66 -10.01 25.15
N ILE A 257 4.20 -11.24 25.19
CA ILE A 257 3.39 -12.47 25.11
C ILE A 257 2.40 -12.54 26.29
N VAL A 258 2.88 -12.30 27.52
CA VAL A 258 2.04 -12.33 28.72
C VAL A 258 0.99 -11.22 28.66
N TYR A 259 1.40 -9.99 28.32
CA TYR A 259 0.49 -8.85 28.22
C TYR A 259 -0.63 -9.09 27.19
N ALA A 260 -0.27 -9.60 26.02
CA ALA A 260 -1.23 -9.91 24.95
C ALA A 260 -2.21 -11.00 25.37
N GLN A 261 -1.75 -12.07 26.02
CA GLN A 261 -2.62 -13.13 26.54
C GLN A 261 -3.61 -12.62 27.59
N GLU A 262 -3.15 -11.81 28.55
CA GLU A 262 -3.99 -11.22 29.59
C GLU A 262 -5.07 -10.29 29.00
N ASN A 263 -4.73 -9.55 27.96
CA ASN A 263 -5.63 -8.64 27.26
C ASN A 263 -6.42 -9.29 26.10
N LYS A 264 -6.26 -10.60 25.88
CA LYS A 264 -6.90 -11.36 24.79
C LYS A 264 -6.59 -10.82 23.39
N ILE A 265 -5.34 -10.45 23.18
CA ILE A 265 -4.79 -9.99 21.91
C ILE A 265 -3.99 -11.15 21.30
N GLU A 266 -4.34 -11.56 20.09
CA GLU A 266 -3.61 -12.56 19.34
C GLU A 266 -2.38 -11.93 18.66
N LEU A 267 -1.21 -12.52 18.88
CA LEU A 267 0.02 -12.09 18.21
C LEU A 267 0.16 -12.85 16.89
N LEU A 268 0.10 -12.12 15.78
CA LEU A 268 0.30 -12.64 14.43
C LEU A 268 1.62 -12.14 13.85
N THR A 269 2.15 -12.83 12.83
CA THR A 269 3.39 -12.42 12.16
C THR A 269 3.12 -11.84 10.78
N HIS A 270 3.93 -10.86 10.37
CA HIS A 270 3.91 -10.33 9.01
C HIS A 270 5.32 -10.04 8.50
N ALA A 271 5.50 -9.92 7.18
CA ALA A 271 6.80 -9.64 6.56
C ALA A 271 6.84 -8.25 5.92
N ASP A 272 5.99 -7.34 6.41
CA ASP A 272 5.87 -6.00 5.82
C ASP A 272 7.09 -5.13 6.13
N CYS A 273 7.37 -4.18 5.25
CA CYS A 273 8.38 -3.17 5.49
C CYS A 273 7.74 -1.95 6.14
N THR A 274 8.52 -1.21 6.94
CA THR A 274 8.08 0.00 7.64
C THR A 274 7.65 1.10 6.68
N ASP A 275 8.41 1.34 5.61
CA ASP A 275 8.02 2.24 4.52
C ASP A 275 7.63 1.41 3.28
N ILE A 276 6.32 1.21 3.11
CA ILE A 276 5.77 0.32 2.08
C ILE A 276 5.73 0.94 0.69
N LEU A 277 5.70 2.27 0.60
CA LEU A 277 5.65 2.97 -0.69
C LEU A 277 6.32 4.35 -0.58
N PRO A 278 7.66 4.41 -0.61
CA PRO A 278 8.38 5.68 -0.54
C PRO A 278 8.07 6.60 -1.75
N PRO A 279 8.11 7.94 -1.59
CA PRO A 279 7.90 8.87 -2.70
C PRO A 279 8.86 8.67 -3.89
N GLY A 280 10.14 8.42 -3.62
CA GLY A 280 11.14 8.15 -4.65
C GLY A 280 10.82 6.90 -5.47
N THR A 281 10.46 5.81 -4.80
CA THR A 281 10.04 4.55 -5.46
C THR A 281 8.76 4.75 -6.26
N THR A 282 7.80 5.52 -5.75
CA THR A 282 6.56 5.84 -6.47
C THR A 282 6.85 6.65 -7.73
N ARG A 283 7.79 7.59 -7.66
CA ARG A 283 8.24 8.36 -8.83
C ARG A 283 8.91 7.47 -9.88
N GLU A 284 9.75 6.53 -9.45
CA GLU A 284 10.36 5.56 -10.37
C GLU A 284 9.31 4.66 -11.05
N LEU A 285 8.32 4.19 -10.28
CA LEU A 285 7.25 3.34 -10.79
C LEU A 285 6.39 4.02 -11.85
N LEU A 286 6.04 5.28 -11.64
CA LEU A 286 5.13 6.01 -12.53
C LEU A 286 5.87 6.84 -13.60
N GLY A 287 7.17 7.07 -13.42
CA GLY A 287 7.97 7.93 -14.28
C GLY A 287 8.38 7.31 -15.61
N THR A 288 9.17 8.05 -16.38
CA THR A 288 9.65 7.67 -17.72
C THR A 288 10.90 6.78 -17.71
N GLY A 289 11.25 6.20 -16.55
CA GLY A 289 12.40 5.30 -16.42
C GLY A 289 12.22 4.00 -17.20
N LYS A 290 13.31 3.23 -17.35
CA LYS A 290 13.31 1.95 -18.10
C LYS A 290 12.21 0.97 -17.66
N ASP A 291 11.88 0.97 -16.37
CA ASP A 291 10.86 0.11 -15.78
C ASP A 291 9.65 0.89 -15.25
N GLY A 292 9.54 2.18 -15.62
CA GLY A 292 8.45 3.05 -15.18
C GLY A 292 7.28 3.06 -16.16
N ALA A 293 6.10 3.44 -15.67
CA ALA A 293 4.87 3.45 -16.45
C ALA A 293 4.76 4.59 -17.48
N GLY A 294 5.67 5.57 -17.46
CA GLY A 294 5.67 6.72 -18.36
C GLY A 294 4.49 7.68 -18.15
N ILE A 295 3.89 7.68 -16.95
CA ILE A 295 2.70 8.47 -16.60
C ILE A 295 3.09 9.86 -16.13
N ILE A 296 4.09 9.97 -15.25
CA ILE A 296 4.59 11.25 -14.75
C ILE A 296 5.87 11.66 -15.46
N ALA A 297 6.07 12.96 -15.57
CA ALA A 297 7.25 13.55 -16.17
C ALA A 297 8.51 13.21 -15.34
N ALA A 298 9.67 13.20 -16.00
CA ALA A 298 10.95 12.90 -15.36
C ALA A 298 11.26 13.85 -14.19
N ARG A 299 10.79 15.10 -14.29
CA ARG A 299 10.97 16.14 -13.27
C ARG A 299 9.64 16.79 -12.90
N PRO A 300 9.46 17.24 -11.64
CA PRO A 300 8.26 17.97 -11.22
C PRO A 300 8.02 19.25 -12.05
N ASP A 301 9.10 19.95 -12.38
CA ASP A 301 9.16 21.24 -13.07
C ASP A 301 9.39 21.13 -14.58
N ALA A 302 9.13 19.95 -15.16
CA ALA A 302 9.34 19.68 -16.58
C ALA A 302 8.64 20.71 -17.48
N GLY A 303 9.31 21.11 -18.57
CA GLY A 303 8.82 22.15 -19.48
C GLY A 303 7.47 21.79 -20.11
N PRO A 304 6.69 22.76 -20.64
CA PRO A 304 5.37 22.52 -21.25
C PRO A 304 5.35 21.37 -22.25
N ASP A 305 6.42 21.24 -23.04
CA ASP A 305 6.56 20.27 -24.13
C ASP A 305 7.12 18.90 -23.71
N GLU A 306 7.51 18.74 -22.44
CA GLU A 306 7.99 17.44 -21.92
C GLU A 306 6.80 16.50 -21.62
N PRO A 307 6.88 15.22 -22.00
CA PRO A 307 5.79 14.26 -21.83
C PRO A 307 5.59 13.85 -20.36
N GLY A 308 4.34 13.49 -20.02
CA GLY A 308 3.95 13.02 -18.69
C GLY A 308 3.33 14.11 -17.81
N LEU A 309 2.64 13.66 -16.75
CA LEU A 309 2.03 14.53 -15.76
C LEU A 309 3.08 15.18 -14.85
N LYS A 310 2.89 16.46 -14.52
CA LYS A 310 3.88 17.30 -13.82
C LYS A 310 3.49 17.52 -12.37
N GLY A 311 4.48 17.84 -11.55
CA GLY A 311 4.33 18.03 -10.11
C GLY A 311 5.10 17.01 -9.29
N ASP A 312 5.12 17.25 -7.98
CA ASP A 312 5.65 16.36 -6.97
C ASP A 312 4.64 15.26 -6.67
N ILE A 313 5.15 14.07 -6.35
CA ILE A 313 4.33 12.91 -6.06
C ILE A 313 4.44 12.53 -4.59
N GLU A 314 3.28 12.41 -3.95
CA GLU A 314 3.21 12.08 -2.53
C GLU A 314 2.23 10.91 -2.32
N PRO A 315 2.75 9.71 -2.00
CA PRO A 315 1.95 8.56 -1.57
C PRO A 315 1.15 8.89 -0.31
N GLN A 316 -0.16 8.64 -0.34
CA GLN A 316 -1.08 9.00 0.74
C GLN A 316 -1.36 7.83 1.69
N TRP A 317 -1.60 6.64 1.13
CA TRP A 317 -1.89 5.41 1.87
C TRP A 317 -1.76 4.19 0.97
N VAL A 318 -1.55 3.02 1.59
CA VAL A 318 -1.61 1.72 0.93
C VAL A 318 -2.53 0.82 1.72
N ILE A 319 -3.35 0.02 1.05
CA ILE A 319 -4.15 -1.02 1.68
C ILE A 319 -3.89 -2.35 0.99
N LYS A 320 -3.56 -3.36 1.79
CA LYS A 320 -3.34 -4.74 1.38
C LYS A 320 -4.56 -5.56 1.78
N TYR A 321 -5.01 -6.46 0.93
CA TYR A 321 -6.12 -7.35 1.25
C TYR A 321 -5.83 -8.78 0.81
N THR A 322 -6.46 -9.74 1.47
CA THR A 322 -6.42 -11.16 1.12
C THR A 322 -7.76 -11.79 1.49
N ALA A 323 -8.35 -12.51 0.54
CA ALA A 323 -9.56 -13.28 0.69
C ALA A 323 -9.22 -14.78 0.59
N VAL A 324 -9.41 -15.51 1.68
CA VAL A 324 -9.12 -16.93 1.81
C VAL A 324 -10.41 -17.72 1.94
N VAL A 325 -10.57 -18.78 1.14
CA VAL A 325 -11.71 -19.68 1.26
C VAL A 325 -11.52 -20.59 2.48
N LYS A 326 -12.35 -20.41 3.53
CA LYS A 326 -12.22 -21.05 4.85
C LYS A 326 -12.05 -22.55 4.79
N ASN A 327 -12.89 -23.24 4.02
CA ASN A 327 -12.91 -24.71 3.96
C ASN A 327 -11.73 -25.33 3.19
N ARG A 328 -11.03 -24.52 2.38
CA ARG A 328 -9.94 -25.00 1.50
C ARG A 328 -8.58 -24.43 1.88
N GLY A 329 -8.53 -23.34 2.66
CA GLY A 329 -7.30 -22.61 2.96
C GLY A 329 -6.63 -22.03 1.72
N VAL A 330 -7.41 -21.79 0.64
CA VAL A 330 -6.90 -21.30 -0.64
C VAL A 330 -7.17 -19.80 -0.74
N ILE A 331 -6.14 -19.04 -1.09
CA ILE A 331 -6.27 -17.62 -1.44
C ILE A 331 -6.95 -17.52 -2.80
N GLU A 332 -8.13 -16.91 -2.86
CA GLU A 332 -8.83 -16.64 -4.11
C GLU A 332 -8.44 -15.28 -4.67
N ASN A 333 -8.40 -14.26 -3.81
CA ASN A 333 -8.01 -12.92 -4.20
C ASN A 333 -7.04 -12.32 -3.18
N LYS A 334 -6.00 -11.65 -3.68
CA LYS A 334 -5.00 -10.93 -2.88
C LYS A 334 -4.49 -9.79 -3.72
N GLY A 335 -4.40 -8.61 -3.11
CA GLY A 335 -3.90 -7.45 -3.82
C GLY A 335 -3.62 -6.27 -2.92
N TYR A 336 -3.34 -5.17 -3.59
CA TYR A 336 -3.04 -3.89 -2.97
C TYR A 336 -3.76 -2.79 -3.73
N PHE A 337 -4.24 -1.78 -3.00
CA PHE A 337 -4.49 -0.45 -3.55
C PHE A 337 -3.52 0.53 -2.94
N ALA A 338 -3.06 1.48 -3.75
CA ALA A 338 -2.22 2.57 -3.32
C ALA A 338 -2.74 3.87 -3.95
N VAL A 339 -2.74 4.95 -3.17
CA VAL A 339 -3.10 6.28 -3.66
C VAL A 339 -1.93 7.22 -3.47
N ALA A 340 -1.68 8.05 -4.49
CA ALA A 340 -0.72 9.13 -4.45
C ALA A 340 -1.35 10.41 -5.00
N GLN A 341 -0.96 11.55 -4.44
CA GLN A 341 -1.29 12.87 -4.98
C GLN A 341 -0.16 13.37 -5.88
N LEU A 342 -0.53 14.08 -6.94
CA LEU A 342 0.40 14.72 -7.85
C LEU A 342 0.06 16.22 -7.90
N GLY A 343 1.01 17.10 -7.58
CA GLY A 343 0.77 18.54 -7.56
C GLY A 343 2.02 19.40 -7.29
N THR A 344 1.89 20.71 -7.45
CA THR A 344 2.99 21.69 -7.25
C THR A 344 2.99 22.33 -5.86
N CYS A 345 1.93 22.12 -5.08
CA CYS A 345 1.79 22.49 -3.68
C CYS A 345 0.77 21.51 -3.06
N ILE A 346 1.19 20.76 -2.04
CA ILE A 346 0.32 19.81 -1.36
C ILE A 346 -0.62 20.65 -0.50
N GLU A 347 -1.86 20.85 -0.96
CA GLU A 347 -2.83 21.68 -0.24
C GLU A 347 -3.27 20.96 1.03
N ASP A 348 -2.91 21.46 2.21
CA ASP A 348 -3.71 21.19 3.41
C ASP A 348 -5.12 21.72 3.14
N SER A 349 -6.04 20.84 2.75
CA SER A 349 -7.44 21.20 2.53
C SER A 349 -8.04 21.62 3.86
N THR A 350 -7.91 22.90 4.21
CA THR A 350 -8.72 23.56 5.21
C THR A 350 -10.15 23.61 4.67
N ALA A 351 -11.02 22.83 5.31
CA ALA A 351 -12.44 23.09 5.28
C ALA A 351 -12.67 24.50 5.86
N ASP A 352 -13.39 25.35 5.13
CA ASP A 352 -14.55 26.03 5.69
C ASP A 352 -15.41 26.63 4.56
N GLY A 353 -16.52 25.95 4.32
CA GLY A 353 -17.69 26.58 3.72
C GLY A 353 -18.36 27.43 4.78
N GLU A 354 -18.16 28.74 4.73
CA GLU A 354 -18.96 29.67 5.52
C GLU A 354 -20.25 29.98 4.75
N ALA A 355 -21.30 29.24 5.07
CA ALA A 355 -22.66 29.54 4.67
C ALA A 355 -23.27 30.60 5.60
N ALA A 356 -23.83 31.64 4.98
CA ALA A 356 -25.05 32.34 5.38
C ALA A 356 -25.09 33.05 6.75
N GLY A 357 -24.60 34.29 6.77
CA GLY A 357 -25.03 35.31 7.73
C GLY A 357 -26.24 36.09 7.19
N ALA A 358 -27.46 35.63 7.52
CA ALA A 358 -28.69 36.39 7.35
C ALA A 358 -28.67 37.62 8.28
N THR A 359 -28.91 38.81 7.72
CA THR A 359 -29.16 40.03 8.49
C THR A 359 -30.64 40.14 8.84
N PRO A 360 -31.03 40.34 10.11
CA PRO A 360 -32.38 40.75 10.44
C PRO A 360 -32.51 42.27 10.31
N SER A 361 -33.67 42.66 9.82
CA SER A 361 -34.21 44.02 9.67
C SER A 361 -33.99 44.96 10.87
N SER A 362 -33.69 46.22 10.56
CA SER A 362 -34.29 47.41 11.17
C SER A 362 -34.32 48.55 10.15
#